data_AF-A0A0S8EVL4-F1
#
_entry.id   AF-A0A0S8EVL4-F1
#
_cell.length_a   1.000
_cell.length_b   1.000
_cell.length_c   1.000
_cell.angle_alpha   90.00
_cell.angle_beta   90.00
_cell.angle_gamma   90.00
#
_symmetry.space_group_name_H-M   'P 1'
#
loop_
_entity.id
_entity.type
_entity.pdbx_description
1 polymer ?
#
loop_
_entity_poly.entity_id
_entity_poly.type
_entity_poly.pdbx_seq_one_letter_code
_entity_poly.pdbx_strand_id
1 'polypeptide(L)'
;MESWDIPLPFSLPVLGDTLSIQPFGVLVATGVLLGAWVAGQFARRNDLDPIATGDLVTYAVVTGFILGYFLNGILYERETFMAALRNPSMFLSTWLGLSSYGGFFGGILGCFIWKWRKKMELLPYANAVCFALPFGWLFGRLGCFVVHDHPGKVTDFFLAVNEYRFGEPPFQPRHDLGLYEVLYSLLIIGMFMWLEHRKRRPVGFYCVLLPIVYAPVRFFLDFLRAAPLEGGDVRYAGLTPAQWASILMVGVGLAVWQFAVKPYNAKASREAAS
;
A
#
# COMPACT_ATOMS: atom_id res chain seq x y z
N MET A 1 12.59 -27.63 13.16
CA MET A 1 11.98 -26.96 12.00
C MET A 1 13.03 -26.00 11.49
N GLU A 2 13.60 -26.27 10.32
CA GLU A 2 14.59 -25.39 9.69
C GLU A 2 13.96 -24.00 9.55
N SER A 3 14.59 -23.02 10.20
CA SER A 3 14.16 -21.63 10.17
C SER A 3 14.44 -21.02 8.81
N TRP A 4 13.54 -20.14 8.38
CA TRP A 4 13.71 -19.37 7.15
C TRP A 4 14.67 -18.21 7.45
N ASP A 5 15.97 -18.45 7.29
CA ASP A 5 16.96 -17.38 7.29
C ASP A 5 16.78 -16.58 6.00
N ILE A 6 16.29 -15.35 6.11
CA ILE A 6 16.16 -14.43 4.97
C ILE A 6 17.52 -13.74 4.82
N PRO A 7 18.33 -14.09 3.82
CA PRO A 7 19.60 -13.41 3.62
C PRO A 7 19.29 -12.04 3.04
N LEU A 8 19.67 -10.95 3.71
CA LEU A 8 19.88 -9.66 3.06
C LEU A 8 20.92 -8.78 3.78
N PRO A 9 21.68 -7.95 3.03
CA PRO A 9 21.47 -7.53 1.63
C PRO A 9 22.42 -8.22 0.61
N PHE A 10 21.94 -8.51 -0.60
CA PHE A 10 22.82 -8.74 -1.76
C PHE A 10 23.04 -7.42 -2.50
N SER A 11 24.28 -6.93 -2.54
CA SER A 11 24.68 -5.96 -3.54
C SER A 11 24.84 -6.70 -4.86
N LEU A 12 24.25 -6.20 -5.95
CA LEU A 12 24.58 -6.68 -7.30
C LEU A 12 25.80 -5.89 -7.76
N PRO A 13 27.00 -6.49 -7.83
CA PRO A 13 28.22 -5.80 -8.25
C PRO A 13 28.24 -5.66 -9.77
N VAL A 14 27.21 -5.04 -10.35
CA VAL A 14 27.20 -4.67 -11.78
C VAL A 14 27.85 -3.30 -11.98
N LEU A 15 27.96 -2.48 -10.92
CA LEU A 15 28.54 -1.12 -10.91
C LEU A 15 29.46 -0.86 -9.69
N GLY A 16 30.07 -1.90 -9.10
CA GLY A 16 30.93 -1.78 -7.91
C GLY A 16 30.18 -1.56 -6.59
N ASP A 17 30.92 -1.28 -5.52
CA ASP A 17 30.42 -1.09 -4.13
C ASP A 17 29.53 0.17 -3.95
N THR A 18 29.25 0.92 -5.01
CA THR A 18 28.67 2.26 -4.96
C THR A 18 27.16 2.30 -5.20
N LEU A 19 26.56 1.24 -5.75
CA LEU A 19 25.10 1.19 -5.99
C LEU A 19 24.46 -0.04 -5.33
N SER A 20 24.15 0.10 -4.04
CA SER A 20 23.35 -0.87 -3.30
C SER A 20 21.90 -0.82 -3.80
N ILE A 21 21.48 -1.81 -4.58
CA ILE A 21 20.06 -2.03 -4.87
C ILE A 21 19.40 -2.63 -3.63
N GLN A 22 18.54 -1.87 -2.97
CA GLN A 22 17.76 -2.37 -1.86
C GLN A 22 16.59 -3.22 -2.38
N PRO A 23 16.43 -4.48 -1.94
CA PRO A 23 15.36 -5.37 -2.40
C PRO A 23 13.96 -4.82 -2.14
N PHE A 24 13.80 -4.03 -1.07
CA PHE A 24 12.56 -3.30 -0.80
C PHE A 24 12.11 -2.45 -2.00
N GLY A 25 13.03 -1.65 -2.57
CA GLY A 25 12.73 -0.78 -3.70
C GLY A 25 12.35 -1.56 -4.96
N VAL A 26 13.03 -2.68 -5.22
CA VAL A 26 12.73 -3.56 -6.36
C VAL A 26 11.35 -4.19 -6.21
N LEU A 27 11.01 -4.66 -5.01
CA LEU A 27 9.69 -5.23 -4.72
C LEU A 27 8.60 -4.17 -4.87
N VAL A 28 8.77 -2.98 -4.29
CA VAL A 28 7.81 -1.88 -4.45
C VAL A 28 7.62 -1.50 -5.93
N ALA A 29 8.70 -1.36 -6.70
CA ALA A 29 8.64 -1.10 -8.13
C ALA A 29 7.86 -2.20 -8.88
N THR A 30 8.12 -3.46 -8.55
CA THR A 30 7.37 -4.61 -9.09
C THR A 30 5.88 -4.52 -8.76
N GLY A 31 5.55 -4.16 -7.51
CA GLY A 31 4.17 -3.96 -7.08
C GLY A 31 3.45 -2.84 -7.83
N VAL A 32 4.13 -1.71 -8.07
CA VAL A 32 3.57 -0.59 -8.84
C VAL A 32 3.32 -1.00 -10.30
N LEU A 33 4.30 -1.64 -10.94
CA LEU A 33 4.18 -2.08 -12.34
C LEU A 33 3.08 -3.14 -12.51
N LEU A 34 3.05 -4.14 -11.62
CA LEU A 34 2.02 -5.17 -11.63
C LEU A 34 0.65 -4.58 -11.35
N GLY A 35 0.52 -3.72 -10.35
CA GLY A 35 -0.73 -3.04 -10.03
C GLY A 35 -1.25 -2.19 -11.19
N ALA A 36 -0.37 -1.43 -11.86
CA ALA A 36 -0.73 -0.66 -13.04
C ALA A 36 -1.21 -1.56 -14.19
N TRP A 37 -0.51 -2.68 -14.43
CA TRP A 37 -0.88 -3.64 -15.45
C TRP A 37 -2.25 -4.29 -15.15
N VAL A 38 -2.47 -4.76 -13.90
CA VAL A 38 -3.76 -5.35 -13.48
C VAL A 38 -4.89 -4.33 -13.59
N ALA A 39 -4.67 -3.08 -13.17
CA ALA A 39 -5.67 -2.01 -13.32
C ALA A 39 -6.02 -1.78 -14.80
N GLY A 40 -5.03 -1.78 -15.69
CA GLY A 40 -5.23 -1.69 -17.14
C GLY A 40 -6.02 -2.88 -17.70
N GLN A 41 -5.74 -4.11 -17.25
CA GLN A 41 -6.51 -5.30 -17.66
C GLN A 41 -7.96 -5.24 -17.16
N PHE A 42 -8.17 -4.80 -15.91
CA PHE A 42 -9.49 -4.58 -15.35
C PHE A 42 -10.26 -3.53 -16.16
N ALA A 43 -9.61 -2.41 -16.52
CA ALA A 43 -10.19 -1.35 -17.33
C ALA A 43 -10.64 -1.86 -18.71
N ARG A 44 -9.78 -2.60 -19.43
CA ARG A 44 -10.12 -3.23 -20.72
C ARG A 44 -11.35 -4.12 -20.62
N ARG A 45 -11.44 -4.93 -19.56
CA ARG A 45 -12.54 -5.88 -19.34
C ARG A 45 -13.87 -5.23 -18.97
N ASN A 46 -13.82 -4.01 -18.43
CA ASN A 46 -14.96 -3.25 -17.94
C ASN A 46 -15.24 -1.99 -18.78
N ASP A 47 -14.83 -2.01 -20.05
CA ASP A 47 -15.16 -0.99 -21.05
C ASP A 47 -14.65 0.42 -20.67
N LEU A 48 -13.53 0.49 -19.95
CA LEU A 48 -12.82 1.72 -19.58
C LEU A 48 -11.53 1.89 -20.40
N ASP A 49 -11.14 3.14 -20.62
CA ASP A 49 -9.87 3.45 -21.29
C ASP A 49 -8.65 3.04 -20.41
N PRO A 50 -7.82 2.09 -20.86
CA PRO A 50 -6.64 1.65 -20.13
C PRO A 50 -5.55 2.73 -20.05
N ILE A 51 -5.49 3.64 -21.03
CA ILE A 51 -4.52 4.75 -21.04
C ILE A 51 -4.91 5.74 -19.94
N ALA A 52 -6.18 6.17 -19.91
CA ALA A 52 -6.70 6.99 -18.82
C ALA A 52 -6.54 6.34 -17.43
N THR A 53 -6.65 5.01 -17.35
CA THR A 53 -6.38 4.25 -16.10
C THR A 53 -4.91 4.31 -15.71
N GLY A 54 -3.99 4.10 -16.67
CA GLY A 54 -2.55 4.25 -16.46
C GLY A 54 -2.15 5.68 -16.06
N ASP A 55 -2.80 6.68 -16.65
CA ASP A 55 -2.64 8.08 -16.25
C ASP A 55 -3.05 8.27 -14.78
N LEU A 56 -4.20 7.74 -14.35
CA LEU A 56 -4.64 7.85 -12.96
C LEU A 56 -3.62 7.23 -12.00
N VAL A 57 -3.14 6.02 -12.31
CA VAL A 57 -2.09 5.34 -11.52
C VAL A 57 -0.83 6.20 -11.46
N THR A 58 -0.41 6.79 -12.59
CA THR A 58 0.78 7.66 -12.65
C THR A 58 0.61 8.88 -11.76
N TYR A 59 -0.53 9.58 -11.82
CA TYR A 59 -0.80 10.73 -10.97
C TYR A 59 -0.80 10.36 -9.48
N ALA A 60 -1.42 9.25 -9.12
CA ALA A 60 -1.45 8.74 -7.75
C ALA A 60 -0.05 8.38 -7.24
N VAL A 61 0.73 7.65 -8.04
CA VAL A 61 2.09 7.23 -7.68
C VAL A 61 3.01 8.44 -7.57
N VAL A 62 3.08 9.31 -8.58
CA VAL A 62 3.96 10.49 -8.58
C VAL A 62 3.64 11.41 -7.41
N THR A 63 2.36 11.72 -7.20
CA THR A 63 1.95 12.61 -6.11
C THR A 63 2.16 11.93 -4.75
N GLY A 64 1.97 10.61 -4.67
CA GLY A 64 2.30 9.78 -3.51
C GLY A 64 3.78 9.83 -3.14
N PHE A 65 4.69 9.67 -4.11
CA PHE A 65 6.14 9.78 -3.87
C PHE A 65 6.54 11.18 -3.43
N ILE A 66 6.04 12.22 -4.13
CA ILE A 66 6.33 13.62 -3.77
C ILE A 66 5.87 13.89 -2.33
N LEU A 67 4.60 13.64 -2.02
CA LEU A 67 4.06 13.93 -0.70
C LEU A 67 4.65 13.02 0.38
N GLY A 68 4.97 11.76 0.03
CA GLY A 68 5.71 10.82 0.86
C GLY A 68 7.06 11.36 1.31
N TYR A 69 7.85 11.88 0.37
CA TYR A 69 9.16 12.48 0.64
C TYR A 69 9.04 13.72 1.51
N PHE A 70 8.14 14.65 1.17
CA PHE A 70 7.96 15.89 1.92
C PHE A 70 7.42 15.64 3.33
N LEU A 71 6.39 14.79 3.50
CA LEU A 71 5.87 14.49 4.83
C LEU A 71 6.86 13.69 5.66
N ASN A 72 7.72 12.88 5.05
CA ASN A 72 8.80 12.23 5.80
C ASN A 72 9.76 13.26 6.40
N GLY A 73 10.24 14.18 5.56
CA GLY A 73 11.10 15.27 5.99
C GLY A 73 10.45 16.15 7.07
N ILE A 74 9.17 16.45 6.95
CA ILE A 74 8.47 17.33 7.92
C ILE A 74 8.21 16.62 9.26
N LEU A 75 7.80 15.35 9.24
CA LEU A 75 7.30 14.65 10.43
C LEU A 75 8.38 13.86 11.17
N TYR A 76 9.34 13.27 10.44
CA TYR A 76 10.33 12.35 11.01
C TYR A 76 11.74 12.94 10.99
N GLU A 77 12.10 13.67 9.94
CA GLU A 77 13.47 14.20 9.73
C GLU A 77 13.51 15.73 9.70
N ARG A 78 12.79 16.37 10.64
CA ARG A 78 12.54 17.82 10.63
C ARG A 78 13.80 18.67 10.55
N GLU A 79 14.86 18.29 11.26
CA GLU A 79 16.12 19.04 11.26
C GLU A 79 16.80 18.99 9.89
N THR A 80 16.95 17.79 9.32
CA THR A 80 17.50 17.56 7.99
C THR A 80 16.68 18.27 6.92
N PHE A 81 15.35 18.20 7.02
CA PHE A 81 14.44 18.88 6.10
C PHE A 81 14.58 20.40 6.16
N MET A 82 14.68 20.99 7.36
CA MET A 82 14.88 22.43 7.53
C MET A 82 16.26 22.87 7.03
N ALA A 83 17.29 22.04 7.17
CA ALA A 83 18.60 22.27 6.58
C ALA A 83 18.54 22.23 5.04
N ALA A 84 17.79 21.29 4.48
CA ALA A 84 17.60 21.18 3.03
C ALA A 84 16.83 22.37 2.43
N LEU A 85 15.87 22.94 3.15
CA LEU A 85 15.22 24.19 2.74
C LEU A 85 16.17 25.39 2.69
N ARG A 86 17.20 25.41 3.54
CA ARG A 86 18.24 26.47 3.56
C ARG A 86 19.32 26.23 2.51
N ASN A 87 19.57 24.98 2.14
CA ASN A 87 20.50 24.59 1.09
C ASN A 87 19.86 23.53 0.16
N PRO A 88 19.17 23.96 -0.92
CA PRO A 88 18.39 23.07 -1.78
C PRO A 88 19.19 21.95 -2.45
N SER A 89 20.52 22.09 -2.58
CA SER A 89 21.39 21.01 -3.08
C SER A 89 21.33 19.74 -2.21
N MET A 90 20.95 19.88 -0.94
CA MET A 90 20.80 18.78 0.01
C MET A 90 19.66 17.83 -0.36
N PHE A 91 18.62 18.29 -1.06
CA PHE A 91 17.55 17.41 -1.54
C PHE A 91 18.03 16.41 -2.60
N LEU A 92 19.13 16.71 -3.30
CA LEU A 92 19.74 15.82 -4.29
C LEU A 92 20.75 14.84 -3.67
N SER A 93 21.39 15.23 -2.56
CA SER A 93 22.42 14.42 -1.91
C SER A 93 21.93 13.61 -0.71
N THR A 94 20.76 13.96 -0.16
CA THR A 94 20.24 13.37 1.08
C THR A 94 18.92 12.67 0.79
N TRP A 95 18.91 11.35 0.93
CA TRP A 95 17.69 10.57 0.85
C TRP A 95 16.93 10.69 2.16
N LEU A 96 16.02 11.68 2.22
CA LEU A 96 14.95 11.68 3.22
C LEU A 96 14.03 10.51 2.83
N GLY A 97 13.75 9.60 3.76
CA GLY A 97 12.90 8.43 3.49
C GLY A 97 11.50 8.75 2.93
N LEU A 98 10.66 7.73 2.78
CA LEU A 98 9.29 7.91 2.28
C LEU A 98 8.27 7.60 3.37
N SER A 99 7.41 8.57 3.70
CA SER A 99 6.33 8.39 4.65
C SER A 99 5.16 7.66 4.00
N SER A 100 4.70 6.56 4.61
CA SER A 100 3.51 5.84 4.14
C SER A 100 2.24 6.69 4.18
N TYR A 101 2.14 7.63 5.14
CA TYR A 101 1.02 8.59 5.19
C TYR A 101 1.05 9.52 3.99
N GLY A 102 2.23 10.03 3.61
CA GLY A 102 2.38 10.87 2.43
C GLY A 102 2.12 10.10 1.14
N GLY A 103 2.52 8.82 1.06
CA GLY A 103 2.12 7.94 -0.03
C GLY A 103 0.59 7.81 -0.16
N PHE A 104 -0.11 7.56 0.94
CA PHE A 104 -1.57 7.40 0.94
C PHE A 104 -2.32 8.69 0.59
N PHE A 105 -2.05 9.79 1.30
CA PHE A 105 -2.70 11.07 1.04
C PHE A 105 -2.29 11.67 -0.30
N GLY A 106 -1.04 11.47 -0.72
CA GLY A 106 -0.53 11.89 -2.02
C GLY A 106 -1.19 11.10 -3.16
N GLY A 107 -1.43 9.80 -2.96
CA GLY A 107 -2.20 8.98 -3.90
C GLY A 107 -3.62 9.50 -4.09
N ILE A 108 -4.33 9.77 -2.99
CA ILE A 108 -5.68 10.36 -3.01
C ILE A 108 -5.67 11.72 -3.72
N LEU A 109 -4.72 12.58 -3.38
CA LEU A 109 -4.56 13.89 -4.02
C LEU A 109 -4.32 13.74 -5.53
N GLY A 110 -3.44 12.82 -5.93
CA GLY A 110 -3.17 12.50 -7.33
C GLY A 110 -4.45 12.09 -8.08
N CYS A 111 -5.32 11.28 -7.46
CA CYS A 111 -6.62 10.93 -8.03
C CYS A 111 -7.51 12.15 -8.27
N PHE A 112 -7.57 13.10 -7.34
CA PHE A 112 -8.35 14.33 -7.49
C PHE A 112 -7.76 15.29 -8.52
N ILE A 113 -6.43 15.43 -8.57
CA ILE A 113 -5.74 16.22 -9.60
C ILE A 113 -6.04 15.63 -10.97
N TRP A 114 -5.92 14.30 -11.13
CA TRP A 114 -6.26 13.61 -12.37
C TRP A 114 -7.70 13.88 -12.80
N LYS A 115 -8.67 13.76 -11.88
CA LYS A 115 -10.09 14.06 -12.14
C LYS A 115 -10.26 15.49 -12.65
N TRP A 116 -9.64 16.46 -12.00
CA TRP A 116 -9.73 17.87 -12.36
C TRP A 116 -9.11 18.16 -13.74
N ARG A 117 -7.96 17.55 -14.05
CA ARG A 117 -7.23 17.76 -15.31
C ARG A 117 -7.88 17.06 -16.50
N LYS A 118 -8.35 15.83 -16.30
CA LYS A 118 -8.92 14.99 -17.37
C LYS A 118 -10.42 15.22 -17.56
N LYS A 119 -11.11 15.81 -16.57
CA LYS A 119 -12.57 16.04 -16.57
C LYS A 119 -13.37 14.75 -16.80
N MET A 120 -12.86 13.64 -16.28
CA MET A 120 -13.47 12.32 -16.36
C MET A 120 -14.04 11.92 -15.01
N GLU A 121 -15.06 11.05 -15.03
CA GLU A 121 -15.63 10.49 -13.81
C GLU A 121 -14.57 9.64 -13.09
N LEU A 122 -14.29 9.96 -11.82
CA LEU A 122 -13.21 9.30 -11.07
C LEU A 122 -13.57 7.88 -10.64
N LEU A 123 -14.84 7.64 -10.29
CA LEU A 123 -15.24 6.40 -9.61
C LEU A 123 -14.98 5.12 -10.43
N PRO A 124 -15.25 5.05 -11.75
CA PRO A 124 -14.92 3.86 -12.54
C PRO A 124 -13.43 3.53 -12.57
N TYR A 125 -12.58 4.55 -12.72
CA TYR A 125 -11.12 4.39 -12.75
C TYR A 125 -10.54 4.09 -11.37
N ALA A 126 -11.04 4.75 -10.33
CA ALA A 126 -10.71 4.43 -8.95
C ALA A 126 -11.10 2.99 -8.61
N ASN A 127 -12.22 2.48 -9.12
CA ASN A 127 -12.63 1.09 -8.95
C ASN A 127 -11.64 0.11 -9.57
N ALA A 128 -11.10 0.43 -10.75
CA ALA A 128 -10.04 -0.36 -11.39
C ALA A 128 -8.75 -0.35 -10.56
N VAL A 129 -8.35 0.81 -10.04
CA VAL A 129 -7.19 0.95 -9.16
C VAL A 129 -7.39 0.19 -7.84
N CYS A 130 -8.55 0.29 -7.20
CA CYS A 130 -8.86 -0.44 -5.96
C CYS A 130 -8.91 -1.95 -6.17
N PHE A 131 -9.37 -2.43 -7.33
CA PHE A 131 -9.28 -3.86 -7.68
C PHE A 131 -7.81 -4.32 -7.77
N ALA A 132 -6.94 -3.49 -8.34
CA ALA A 132 -5.53 -3.83 -8.53
C ALA A 132 -4.64 -3.58 -7.30
N LEU A 133 -5.08 -2.75 -6.36
CA LEU A 133 -4.30 -2.34 -5.19
C LEU A 133 -3.75 -3.52 -4.37
N PRO A 134 -4.50 -4.61 -4.08
CA PRO A 134 -3.97 -5.78 -3.38
C PRO A 134 -2.75 -6.43 -4.05
N PHE A 135 -2.66 -6.39 -5.39
CA PHE A 135 -1.52 -6.92 -6.13
C PHE A 135 -0.27 -6.09 -5.88
N GLY A 136 -0.39 -4.77 -5.84
CA GLY A 136 0.72 -3.89 -5.46
C GLY A 136 1.07 -4.02 -3.97
N TRP A 137 0.05 -4.11 -3.12
CA TRP A 137 0.20 -4.23 -1.66
C TRP A 137 0.98 -5.48 -1.26
N LEU A 138 0.73 -6.61 -1.94
CA LEU A 138 1.49 -7.85 -1.75
C LEU A 138 2.99 -7.61 -1.82
N PHE A 139 3.47 -6.92 -2.85
CA PHE A 139 4.90 -6.67 -3.03
C PHE A 139 5.43 -5.60 -2.09
N GLY A 140 4.64 -4.58 -1.75
CA GLY A 140 5.00 -3.63 -0.70
C GLY A 140 5.22 -4.34 0.65
N ARG A 141 4.34 -5.28 1.01
CA ARG A 141 4.44 -6.07 2.23
C ARG A 141 5.50 -7.15 2.20
N LEU A 142 5.80 -7.72 1.03
CA LEU A 142 7.01 -8.52 0.85
C LEU A 142 8.26 -7.68 1.08
N GLY A 143 8.28 -6.44 0.63
CA GLY A 143 9.34 -5.49 0.94
C GLY A 143 9.52 -5.34 2.45
N CYS A 144 8.42 -5.03 3.17
CA CYS A 144 8.40 -4.89 4.62
C CYS A 144 8.91 -6.15 5.35
N PHE A 145 8.42 -7.31 4.95
CA PHE A 145 8.85 -8.62 5.48
C PHE A 145 10.35 -8.80 5.33
N VAL A 146 10.88 -8.51 4.14
CA VAL A 146 12.28 -8.71 3.80
C VAL A 146 13.23 -7.77 4.55
N VAL A 147 12.77 -6.58 4.96
CA VAL A 147 13.58 -5.61 5.72
C VAL A 147 13.25 -5.55 7.22
N HIS A 148 12.29 -6.35 7.69
CA HIS A 148 11.86 -6.39 9.09
C HIS A 148 11.42 -5.01 9.66
N ASP A 149 10.77 -4.17 8.86
CA ASP A 149 10.28 -2.84 9.29
C ASP A 149 8.91 -2.87 9.99
N HIS A 150 8.26 -4.05 10.07
CA HIS A 150 6.96 -4.22 10.71
C HIS A 150 6.95 -5.15 11.96
N PRO A 151 7.71 -4.79 13.02
CA PRO A 151 7.92 -5.64 14.18
C PRO A 151 6.65 -5.82 15.00
N GLY A 152 6.34 -7.06 15.32
CA GLY A 152 5.37 -7.44 16.34
C GLY A 152 6.00 -7.74 17.69
N LYS A 153 5.16 -8.17 18.62
CA LYS A 153 5.57 -8.65 19.95
C LYS A 153 6.39 -9.94 19.83
N VAL A 154 7.27 -10.14 20.80
CA VAL A 154 7.99 -11.40 20.99
C VAL A 154 6.97 -12.53 21.22
N THR A 155 7.18 -13.66 20.57
CA THR A 155 6.19 -14.75 20.54
C THR A 155 6.85 -16.09 20.20
N ASP A 156 6.23 -17.18 20.61
CA ASP A 156 6.57 -18.56 20.26
C ASP A 156 5.64 -19.15 19.18
N PHE A 157 4.81 -18.30 18.57
CA PHE A 157 3.87 -18.69 17.51
C PHE A 157 4.57 -19.37 16.33
N PHE A 158 3.94 -20.34 15.68
CA PHE A 158 4.57 -21.14 14.62
C PHE A 158 4.97 -20.34 13.36
N LEU A 159 4.39 -19.15 13.15
CA LEU A 159 4.81 -18.19 12.11
C LEU A 159 5.63 -17.03 12.68
N ALA A 160 6.25 -17.19 13.84
CA ALA A 160 7.24 -16.24 14.32
C ALA A 160 8.47 -16.28 13.39
N VAL A 161 9.01 -15.10 13.11
CA VAL A 161 10.27 -14.98 12.38
C VAL A 161 11.38 -14.94 13.43
N ASN A 162 12.26 -15.95 13.37
CA ASN A 162 13.45 -16.01 14.21
C ASN A 162 14.48 -14.97 13.76
N GLU A 163 15.37 -14.59 14.68
CA GLU A 163 16.42 -13.59 14.42
C GLU A 163 15.89 -12.29 13.80
N TYR A 164 14.66 -11.89 14.16
CA TYR A 164 14.04 -10.66 13.68
C TYR A 164 14.91 -9.46 14.10
N ARG A 165 15.52 -8.80 13.11
CA ARG A 165 16.52 -7.74 13.29
C ARG A 165 15.90 -6.42 13.77
N PHE A 166 15.42 -6.40 15.00
CA PHE A 166 14.78 -5.25 15.63
C PHE A 166 15.30 -5.05 17.06
N GLY A 167 15.86 -3.87 17.30
CA GLY A 167 16.61 -3.56 18.52
C GLY A 167 18.03 -4.12 18.49
N GLU A 168 18.64 -4.26 19.66
CA GLU A 168 20.00 -4.79 19.81
C GLU A 168 19.99 -6.32 19.94
N PRO A 169 21.05 -7.01 19.46
CA PRO A 169 21.24 -8.44 19.71
C PRO A 169 21.29 -8.78 21.22
N PRO A 170 20.84 -9.98 21.64
CA PRO A 170 20.36 -11.08 20.81
C PRO A 170 18.93 -10.85 20.29
N PHE A 171 18.73 -11.14 19.00
CA PHE A 171 17.42 -11.00 18.35
C PHE A 171 16.45 -12.08 18.83
N GLN A 172 15.20 -11.69 19.05
CA GLN A 172 14.15 -12.57 19.58
C GLN A 172 13.12 -12.92 18.49
N PRO A 173 12.52 -14.12 18.54
CA PRO A 173 11.42 -14.48 17.64
C PRO A 173 10.23 -13.54 17.84
N ARG A 174 9.72 -12.97 16.75
CA ARG A 174 8.62 -11.99 16.78
C ARG A 174 7.55 -12.31 15.77
N HIS A 175 6.34 -11.83 16.05
CA HIS A 175 5.32 -11.72 15.02
C HIS A 175 5.82 -10.77 13.92
N ASP A 176 5.72 -11.18 12.65
CA ASP A 176 6.03 -10.31 11.52
C ASP A 176 4.72 -9.87 10.85
N LEU A 177 4.34 -8.61 11.07
CA LEU A 177 3.09 -8.08 10.53
C LEU A 177 3.19 -7.89 9.00
N GLY A 178 4.39 -7.72 8.44
CA GLY A 178 4.62 -7.72 7.00
C GLY A 178 4.27 -9.07 6.38
N LEU A 179 4.78 -10.16 6.95
CA LEU A 179 4.46 -11.54 6.53
C LEU A 179 2.96 -11.83 6.64
N TYR A 180 2.32 -11.45 7.75
CA TYR A 180 0.89 -11.69 7.94
C TYR A 180 0.06 -10.92 6.91
N GLU A 181 0.45 -9.70 6.58
CA GLU A 181 -0.19 -8.95 5.51
C GLU A 181 0.10 -9.49 4.11
N VAL A 182 1.26 -10.09 3.85
CA VAL A 182 1.55 -10.81 2.58
C VAL A 182 0.56 -11.95 2.41
N LEU A 183 0.44 -12.83 3.42
CA LEU A 183 -0.49 -13.95 3.39
C LEU A 183 -1.93 -13.49 3.21
N TYR A 184 -2.31 -12.42 3.92
CA TYR A 184 -3.65 -11.86 3.81
C TYR A 184 -3.91 -11.19 2.45
N SER A 185 -2.91 -10.55 1.85
CA SER A 185 -3.01 -9.96 0.51
C SER A 185 -3.28 -11.00 -0.55
N LEU A 186 -2.65 -12.18 -0.46
CA LEU A 186 -2.93 -13.32 -1.35
C LEU A 186 -4.39 -13.76 -1.26
N LEU A 187 -4.96 -13.80 -0.04
CA LEU A 187 -6.38 -14.11 0.17
C LEU A 187 -7.29 -13.06 -0.47
N ILE A 188 -7.00 -11.77 -0.29
CA ILE A 188 -7.76 -10.68 -0.92
C ILE A 188 -7.69 -10.78 -2.45
N ILE A 189 -6.49 -11.01 -3.01
CA ILE A 189 -6.28 -11.17 -4.45
C ILE A 189 -7.15 -12.33 -4.99
N GLY A 190 -7.07 -13.51 -4.35
CA GLY A 190 -7.86 -14.67 -4.74
C GLY A 190 -9.37 -14.39 -4.69
N MET A 191 -9.83 -13.74 -3.62
CA MET A 191 -11.23 -13.33 -3.47
C MET A 191 -11.66 -12.33 -4.56
N PHE A 192 -10.87 -11.30 -4.84
CA PHE A 192 -11.18 -10.29 -5.85
C PHE A 192 -11.23 -10.90 -7.25
N MET A 193 -10.25 -11.73 -7.59
CA MET A 193 -10.23 -12.46 -8.87
C MET A 193 -11.44 -13.38 -9.01
N TRP A 194 -11.79 -14.12 -7.96
CA TRP A 194 -12.97 -14.99 -7.96
C TRP A 194 -14.26 -14.19 -8.12
N LEU A 195 -14.43 -13.09 -7.37
CA LEU A 195 -15.62 -12.24 -7.45
C LEU A 195 -15.79 -11.61 -8.83
N GLU A 196 -14.70 -11.14 -9.44
CA GLU A 196 -14.70 -10.52 -10.77
C GLU A 196 -14.94 -11.55 -11.87
N HIS A 197 -14.35 -12.74 -11.76
CA HIS A 197 -14.52 -13.80 -12.73
C HIS A 197 -15.96 -14.34 -12.78
N ARG A 198 -16.65 -14.37 -11.63
CA ARG A 198 -18.04 -14.85 -11.53
C ARG A 198 -19.04 -13.95 -12.25
N LYS A 199 -18.93 -12.63 -12.06
CA LYS A 199 -19.87 -11.65 -12.62
C LYS A 199 -19.28 -10.24 -12.53
N ARG A 200 -19.50 -9.44 -13.59
CA ARG A 200 -19.22 -8.00 -13.58
C ARG A 200 -19.89 -7.33 -12.38
N ARG A 201 -19.13 -6.48 -11.69
CA ARG A 201 -19.56 -5.78 -10.49
C ARG A 201 -20.01 -4.34 -10.79
N PRO A 202 -20.90 -3.76 -9.98
CA PRO A 202 -21.22 -2.35 -10.10
C PRO A 202 -19.98 -1.46 -9.98
N VAL A 203 -20.02 -0.31 -10.64
CA VAL A 203 -18.98 0.72 -10.51
C VAL A 203 -18.86 1.13 -9.03
N GLY A 204 -17.62 1.18 -8.54
CA GLY A 204 -17.30 1.50 -7.15
C GLY A 204 -17.34 0.31 -6.18
N PHE A 205 -17.70 -0.89 -6.64
CA PHE A 205 -17.76 -2.09 -5.79
C PHE A 205 -16.43 -2.39 -5.07
N TYR A 206 -15.28 -2.32 -5.76
CA TYR A 206 -13.97 -2.56 -5.15
C TYR A 206 -13.47 -1.38 -4.31
N CYS A 207 -13.92 -0.16 -4.59
CA CYS A 207 -13.68 0.99 -3.71
C CYS A 207 -14.31 0.81 -2.32
N VAL A 208 -15.42 0.06 -2.25
CA VAL A 208 -16.11 -0.26 -1.00
C VAL A 208 -15.57 -1.55 -0.39
N LEU A 209 -15.41 -2.59 -1.21
CA LEU A 209 -15.02 -3.90 -0.71
C LEU A 209 -13.62 -3.88 -0.10
N LEU A 210 -12.66 -3.20 -0.74
CA LEU A 210 -11.28 -3.13 -0.28
C LEU A 210 -11.15 -2.65 1.17
N PRO A 211 -11.67 -1.47 1.59
CA PRO A 211 -11.58 -1.04 2.96
C PRO A 211 -12.36 -1.95 3.93
N ILE A 212 -13.50 -2.51 3.51
CA ILE A 212 -14.30 -3.40 4.37
C ILE A 212 -13.56 -4.70 4.70
N VAL A 213 -12.83 -5.27 3.75
CA VAL A 213 -12.08 -6.51 3.99
C VAL A 213 -10.74 -6.23 4.65
N TYR A 214 -10.02 -5.21 4.18
CA TYR A 214 -8.67 -4.92 4.65
C TYR A 214 -8.61 -4.35 6.07
N ALA A 215 -9.43 -3.34 6.36
CA ALA A 215 -9.30 -2.55 7.58
C ALA A 215 -9.55 -3.34 8.88
N PRO A 216 -10.54 -4.26 8.98
CA PRO A 216 -10.72 -5.06 10.19
C PRO A 216 -9.50 -5.93 10.51
N VAL A 217 -8.93 -6.60 9.50
CA VAL A 217 -7.73 -7.43 9.71
C VAL A 217 -6.54 -6.57 10.10
N ARG A 218 -6.32 -5.43 9.43
CA ARG A 218 -5.27 -4.49 9.81
C ARG A 218 -5.43 -3.98 11.25
N PHE A 219 -6.65 -3.65 11.65
CA PHE A 219 -6.97 -3.19 13.01
C PHE A 219 -6.60 -4.23 14.07
N PHE A 220 -6.93 -5.51 13.84
CA PHE A 220 -6.63 -6.59 14.79
C PHE A 220 -5.16 -7.00 14.79
N LEU A 221 -4.52 -7.09 13.61
CA LEU A 221 -3.09 -7.37 13.49
C LEU A 221 -2.26 -6.35 14.28
N ASP A 222 -2.70 -5.10 14.35
CA ASP A 222 -1.95 -4.07 15.03
C ASP A 222 -1.93 -4.19 16.57
N PHE A 223 -2.81 -5.01 17.17
CA PHE A 223 -2.63 -5.39 18.59
C PHE A 223 -1.41 -6.28 18.81
N LEU A 224 -0.91 -6.94 17.77
CA LEU A 224 0.34 -7.71 17.79
C LEU A 224 1.57 -6.83 17.56
N ARG A 225 1.39 -5.54 17.24
CA ARG A 225 2.50 -4.58 17.05
C ARG A 225 3.34 -4.47 18.33
N ALA A 226 4.66 -4.32 18.16
CA ALA A 226 5.58 -4.07 19.26
C ALA A 226 5.13 -2.89 20.14
N ALA A 227 5.56 -2.90 21.41
CA ALA A 227 5.26 -1.81 22.33
C ALA A 227 6.01 -0.53 21.91
N PRO A 228 5.50 0.68 22.24
CA PRO A 228 6.15 1.93 21.84
C PRO A 228 7.56 2.05 22.44
N LEU A 229 7.73 1.53 23.66
CA LEU A 229 9.00 1.50 24.37
C LEU A 229 10.06 0.62 23.68
N GLU A 230 9.64 -0.35 22.87
CA GLU A 230 10.52 -1.20 22.08
C GLU A 230 10.79 -0.62 20.68
N GLY A 231 10.24 0.54 20.34
CA GLY A 231 10.30 1.12 18.99
C GLY A 231 9.07 0.82 18.11
N GLY A 232 7.99 0.30 18.70
CA GLY A 232 6.68 0.19 18.05
C GLY A 232 5.94 1.52 17.96
N ASP A 233 4.74 1.50 17.35
CA ASP A 233 3.98 2.72 17.12
C ASP A 233 3.39 3.33 18.40
N VAL A 234 3.43 4.66 18.48
CA VAL A 234 2.78 5.44 19.55
C VAL A 234 1.27 5.16 19.55
N ARG A 235 0.66 5.09 20.73
CA ARG A 235 -0.78 4.85 20.88
C ARG A 235 -1.48 6.14 21.33
N TYR A 236 -2.54 6.50 20.62
CA TYR A 236 -3.41 7.63 20.89
C TYR A 236 -4.77 7.10 21.37
N ALA A 237 -5.14 7.42 22.61
CA ALA A 237 -6.30 6.86 23.29
C ALA A 237 -6.33 5.31 23.27
N GLY A 238 -5.15 4.68 23.43
CA GLY A 238 -4.99 3.22 23.47
C GLY A 238 -4.87 2.54 22.11
N LEU A 239 -5.10 3.25 21.00
CA LEU A 239 -5.02 2.71 19.64
C LEU A 239 -3.85 3.31 18.85
N THR A 240 -3.28 2.54 17.93
CA THR A 240 -2.23 3.06 17.04
C THR A 240 -2.82 3.90 15.91
N PRO A 241 -1.99 4.71 15.23
CA PRO A 241 -2.38 5.39 14.00
C PRO A 241 -2.99 4.48 12.93
N ALA A 242 -2.47 3.24 12.78
CA ALA A 242 -3.00 2.28 11.81
C ALA A 242 -4.41 1.79 12.16
N GLN A 243 -4.71 1.65 13.45
CA GLN A 243 -6.05 1.32 13.94
C GLN A 243 -7.03 2.46 13.69
N TRP A 244 -6.64 3.70 13.96
CA TRP A 244 -7.43 4.89 13.62
C TRP A 244 -7.69 5.01 12.11
N ALA A 245 -6.65 4.80 11.29
CA ALA A 245 -6.78 4.78 9.84
C ALA A 245 -7.74 3.67 9.38
N SER A 246 -7.71 2.51 10.01
CA SER A 246 -8.61 1.39 9.71
C SER A 246 -10.08 1.77 9.97
N ILE A 247 -10.37 2.40 11.11
CA ILE A 247 -11.72 2.90 11.43
C ILE A 247 -12.19 3.91 10.36
N LEU A 248 -11.33 4.87 10.02
CA LEU A 248 -11.64 5.87 8.99
C LEU A 248 -11.90 5.22 7.63
N MET A 249 -11.07 4.25 7.22
CA MET A 249 -11.22 3.52 5.96
C MET A 249 -12.58 2.81 5.86
N VAL A 250 -13.03 2.15 6.93
CA VAL A 250 -14.36 1.52 6.96
C VAL A 250 -15.45 2.58 6.80
N GLY A 251 -15.35 3.70 7.53
CA GLY A 251 -16.31 4.81 7.43
C GLY A 251 -16.40 5.38 6.01
N VAL A 252 -15.25 5.61 5.35
CA VAL A 252 -15.20 6.08 3.96
C VAL A 252 -15.78 5.03 3.01
N GLY A 253 -15.47 3.75 3.19
CA GLY A 253 -16.02 2.66 2.37
C GLY A 253 -17.55 2.61 2.45
N LEU A 254 -18.12 2.75 3.64
CA LEU A 254 -19.57 2.80 3.85
C LEU A 254 -20.20 4.05 3.24
N ALA A 255 -19.54 5.20 3.33
CA ALA A 255 -20.02 6.42 2.68
C ALA A 255 -20.02 6.27 1.14
N VAL A 256 -18.96 5.71 0.54
CA VAL A 256 -18.91 5.44 -0.90
C VAL A 256 -20.02 4.46 -1.30
N TRP A 257 -20.30 3.44 -0.49
CA TRP A 257 -21.40 2.52 -0.73
C TRP A 257 -22.76 3.23 -0.77
N GLN A 258 -23.03 4.08 0.21
CA GLN A 258 -24.31 4.79 0.32
C GLN A 258 -24.51 5.84 -0.77
N PHE A 259 -23.46 6.58 -1.15
CA PHE A 259 -23.60 7.77 -1.99
C PHE A 259 -23.13 7.60 -3.43
N ALA A 260 -22.29 6.60 -3.72
CA ALA A 260 -21.59 6.51 -5.00
C ALA A 260 -21.82 5.19 -5.76
N VAL A 261 -22.16 4.10 -5.06
CA VAL A 261 -22.43 2.81 -5.71
C VAL A 261 -23.89 2.72 -6.16
N LYS A 262 -24.13 2.79 -7.48
CA LYS A 262 -25.44 2.52 -8.07
C LYS A 262 -25.55 1.04 -8.47
N PRO A 263 -26.72 0.40 -8.34
CA PRO A 263 -26.90 -1.00 -8.76
C PRO A 263 -26.55 -1.20 -10.24
N TYR A 264 -25.77 -2.23 -10.55
CA TYR A 264 -25.48 -2.61 -11.94
C TYR A 264 -26.76 -3.09 -12.63
N ASN A 265 -27.27 -2.31 -13.59
CA ASN A 265 -28.45 -2.68 -14.37
C ASN A 265 -28.03 -3.48 -15.62
N ALA A 266 -28.04 -4.81 -15.50
CA ALA A 266 -27.64 -5.74 -16.57
C ALA A 266 -28.52 -5.69 -17.82
N LYS A 267 -29.70 -5.04 -17.75
CA LYS A 267 -30.63 -4.90 -18.88
C LYS A 267 -30.23 -3.70 -19.76
N ALA A 268 -29.93 -2.56 -19.13
CA ALA A 268 -29.48 -1.35 -19.82
C ALA A 268 -28.13 -1.52 -20.54
N SER A 269 -27.22 -2.34 -20.01
CA SER A 269 -25.93 -2.62 -20.66
C SER A 269 -26.05 -3.52 -21.88
N ARG A 270 -27.08 -4.38 -21.95
CA ARG A 270 -27.37 -5.20 -23.13
C ARG A 270 -28.06 -4.38 -24.22
N GLU A 271 -28.96 -3.48 -23.85
CA GLU A 271 -29.65 -2.57 -24.77
C GLU A 271 -28.72 -1.50 -25.37
N ALA A 272 -27.68 -1.09 -24.65
CA ALA A 272 -26.65 -0.17 -25.18
C ALA A 272 -25.62 -0.85 -26.12
N ALA A 273 -25.60 -2.18 -26.16
CA ALA A 273 -24.68 -2.98 -26.98
C ALA A 273 -25.36 -3.60 -28.22
N SER A 274 -26.66 -3.36 -28.40
CA SER A 274 -27.47 -3.75 -29.56
C SER A 274 -27.77 -2.55 -30.44
#